data_AF-A0A949XZ47-F1
#
_entry.id   AF-A0A949XZ47-F1
#
_cell.length_a   1.000
_cell.length_b   1.000
_cell.length_c   1.000
_cell.angle_alpha   90.00
_cell.angle_beta   90.00
_cell.angle_gamma   90.00
#
_symmetry.space_group_name_H-M   'P 1'
#
loop_
_entity.id
_entity.type
_entity.pdbx_description
1 polymer ?
#
loop_
_entity_poly.entity_id
_entity_poly.type
_entity_poly.pdbx_seq_one_letter_code
_entity_poly.pdbx_strand_id
1 'polypeptide(L)'
;LKANGVQILAGNKYVAQAVGAGQIAVGLTDTDDAVGELAAGSPVAIVYPDRRPDQLGTLFLPNTLAVIKGAPHPRAAEALADDLLSPEVEAALARGPSAQIPLNPRVTAAPQVETPRTVHAMDVDFEAAAKLWDRVAAFLASEFAG
;
A
#
# COMPACT_ATOMS: atom_id res chain seq x y z
N LEU A 1 -4.46 -3.62 -21.36
CA LEU A 1 -5.34 -3.56 -20.16
C LEU A 1 -6.82 -3.60 -20.55
N LYS A 2 -7.36 -2.66 -21.34
CA LYS A 2 -8.78 -2.67 -21.77
C LYS A 2 -9.30 -4.02 -22.31
N ALA A 3 -8.53 -4.66 -23.20
CA ALA A 3 -8.91 -5.94 -23.79
C ALA A 3 -9.08 -7.08 -22.76
N ASN A 4 -8.55 -6.93 -21.54
CA ASN A 4 -8.71 -7.88 -20.44
C ASN A 4 -9.97 -7.63 -19.59
N GLY A 5 -10.83 -6.67 -19.97
CA GLY A 5 -12.08 -6.38 -19.23
C GLY A 5 -11.84 -5.84 -17.81
N VAL A 6 -10.77 -5.06 -17.62
CA VAL A 6 -10.42 -4.49 -16.31
C VAL A 6 -11.55 -3.61 -15.78
N GLN A 7 -11.87 -3.77 -14.50
CA GLN A 7 -12.83 -2.94 -13.78
C GLN A 7 -12.09 -1.97 -12.85
N ILE A 8 -12.54 -0.72 -12.80
CA ILE A 8 -12.07 0.27 -11.82
C ILE A 8 -13.10 0.34 -10.70
N LEU A 9 -12.67 -0.01 -9.48
CA LEU A 9 -13.53 0.00 -8.30
C LEU A 9 -13.21 1.23 -7.42
N ALA A 10 -14.09 1.52 -6.46
CA ALA A 10 -14.03 2.72 -5.63
C ALA A 10 -12.83 2.78 -4.67
N GLY A 11 -12.11 1.68 -4.48
CA GLY A 11 -10.91 1.63 -3.65
C GLY A 11 -10.36 0.22 -3.47
N ASN A 12 -9.18 0.11 -2.85
CA ASN A 12 -8.43 -1.12 -2.62
C ASN A 12 -9.29 -2.22 -1.95
N LYS A 13 -9.96 -1.90 -0.85
CA LYS A 13 -10.87 -2.82 -0.16
C LYS A 13 -11.93 -3.45 -1.06
N TYR A 14 -12.54 -2.67 -1.96
CA TYR A 14 -13.54 -3.20 -2.90
C TYR A 14 -12.91 -4.18 -3.89
N VAL A 15 -11.67 -3.95 -4.30
CA VAL A 15 -10.90 -4.89 -5.14
C VAL A 15 -10.64 -6.19 -4.39
N ALA A 16 -10.12 -6.13 -3.16
CA ALA A 16 -9.86 -7.31 -2.34
C ALA A 16 -11.14 -8.13 -2.12
N GLN A 17 -12.25 -7.48 -1.76
CA GLN A 17 -13.55 -8.12 -1.57
C GLN A 17 -14.10 -8.75 -2.85
N ALA A 18 -13.96 -8.09 -4.00
CA ALA A 18 -14.43 -8.64 -5.27
C ALA A 18 -13.64 -9.90 -5.68
N VAL A 19 -12.33 -9.95 -5.39
CA VAL A 19 -11.53 -11.17 -5.55
C VAL A 19 -11.97 -12.24 -4.55
N GLY A 20 -12.12 -11.89 -3.27
CA GLY A 20 -12.54 -12.81 -2.21
C GLY A 20 -13.92 -13.44 -2.44
N ALA A 21 -14.84 -12.68 -3.03
CA ALA A 21 -16.16 -13.14 -3.44
C ALA A 21 -16.18 -13.90 -4.79
N GLY A 22 -15.04 -14.03 -5.46
CA GLY A 22 -14.93 -14.70 -6.77
C GLY A 22 -15.57 -13.92 -7.93
N GLN A 23 -15.83 -12.62 -7.77
CA GLN A 23 -16.42 -11.77 -8.82
C GLN A 23 -15.39 -11.40 -9.89
N ILE A 24 -14.12 -11.28 -9.50
CA ILE A 24 -12.98 -11.08 -10.39
C ILE A 24 -11.85 -12.05 -10.01
N ALA A 25 -11.08 -12.50 -11.01
CA ALA A 25 -10.04 -13.50 -10.77
C ALA A 25 -8.76 -12.92 -10.14
N VAL A 26 -8.41 -11.67 -10.47
CA VAL A 26 -7.19 -10.98 -10.01
C VAL A 26 -7.51 -9.51 -9.82
N GLY A 27 -6.97 -8.91 -8.77
CA GLY A 27 -7.07 -7.49 -8.47
C GLY A 27 -5.74 -6.91 -8.01
N LEU A 28 -5.48 -5.64 -8.35
CA LEU A 28 -4.38 -4.86 -7.77
C LEU A 28 -4.92 -4.05 -6.60
N THR A 29 -4.37 -4.26 -5.41
CA THR A 29 -4.83 -3.67 -4.15
C THR A 29 -3.64 -3.47 -3.20
N ASP A 30 -3.82 -2.67 -2.16
CA ASP A 30 -2.89 -2.58 -1.04
C ASP A 30 -2.92 -3.87 -0.21
N THR A 31 -1.78 -4.17 0.42
CA THR A 31 -1.54 -5.46 1.08
C THR A 31 -2.40 -5.67 2.32
N ASP A 32 -2.76 -4.61 3.05
CA ASP A 32 -3.56 -4.69 4.27
C ASP A 32 -4.99 -5.16 4.01
N ASP A 33 -5.62 -4.68 2.94
CA ASP A 33 -6.94 -5.15 2.50
C ASP A 33 -6.90 -6.64 2.14
N ALA A 34 -5.83 -7.11 1.47
CA ALA A 34 -5.67 -8.53 1.14
C ALA A 34 -5.37 -9.40 2.38
N VAL A 35 -4.62 -8.89 3.37
CA VAL A 35 -4.43 -9.54 4.68
C VAL A 35 -5.77 -9.64 5.41
N GLY A 36 -6.61 -8.61 5.33
CA GLY A 36 -7.96 -8.63 5.89
C GLY A 36 -8.82 -9.77 5.31
N GLU A 37 -8.80 -9.96 3.99
CA GLU A 37 -9.52 -11.06 3.33
C GLU A 37 -8.97 -12.44 3.71
N LEU A 38 -7.64 -12.59 3.81
CA LEU A 38 -7.03 -13.83 4.30
C LEU A 38 -7.47 -14.14 5.75
N ALA A 39 -7.46 -13.14 6.63
CA ALA A 39 -7.89 -13.28 8.02
C ALA A 39 -9.38 -13.62 8.14
N ALA A 40 -10.20 -13.16 7.19
CA ALA A 40 -11.62 -13.50 7.10
C ALA A 40 -11.88 -14.91 6.55
N GLY A 41 -10.84 -15.62 6.06
CA GLY A 41 -10.96 -16.96 5.48
C GLY A 41 -11.41 -16.96 4.02
N SER A 42 -11.38 -15.81 3.34
CA SER A 42 -11.66 -15.71 1.91
C SER A 42 -10.61 -16.52 1.12
N PRO A 43 -11.00 -17.21 0.03
CA PRO A 43 -10.11 -18.08 -0.75
C PRO A 43 -9.18 -17.28 -1.68
N VAL A 44 -8.34 -16.42 -1.10
CA VAL A 44 -7.44 -15.51 -1.82
C VAL A 44 -5.97 -15.83 -1.55
N ALA A 45 -5.08 -15.27 -2.37
CA ALA A 45 -3.64 -15.32 -2.16
C ALA A 45 -3.02 -13.96 -2.52
N ILE A 46 -2.02 -13.53 -1.75
CA ILE A 46 -1.24 -12.33 -2.05
C ILE A 46 -0.12 -12.71 -3.04
N VAL A 47 -0.07 -12.01 -4.17
CA VAL A 47 0.98 -12.17 -5.18
C VAL A 47 1.71 -10.85 -5.35
N TYR A 48 3.01 -10.85 -5.09
CA TYR A 48 3.89 -9.72 -5.35
C TYR A 48 4.39 -9.81 -6.81
N PRO A 49 4.11 -8.85 -7.70
CA PRO A 49 4.54 -8.90 -9.10
C PRO A 49 6.03 -8.55 -9.25
N ASP A 50 6.64 -8.94 -10.37
CA ASP A 50 7.99 -8.52 -10.76
C ASP A 50 9.10 -8.80 -9.72
N ARG A 51 9.01 -9.94 -9.02
CA ARG A 51 9.88 -10.30 -7.87
C ARG A 51 11.34 -10.62 -8.24
N ARG A 52 11.65 -10.85 -9.52
CA ARG A 52 13.01 -11.25 -9.95
C ARG A 52 13.91 -10.03 -10.16
N PRO A 53 15.24 -10.14 -9.95
CA PRO A 53 16.16 -9.02 -10.07
C PRO A 53 16.26 -8.35 -11.45
N ASP A 54 15.82 -9.03 -12.51
CA ASP A 54 15.81 -8.55 -13.89
C ASP A 54 14.48 -7.90 -14.31
N GLN A 55 13.53 -7.82 -13.38
CA GLN A 55 12.21 -7.23 -13.61
C GLN A 55 12.11 -5.82 -13.01
N LEU A 56 10.97 -5.17 -13.19
CA LEU A 56 10.73 -3.82 -12.70
C LEU A 56 10.77 -3.70 -11.16
N GLY A 57 10.43 -4.79 -10.45
CA GLY A 57 10.28 -4.83 -9.01
C GLY A 57 8.83 -4.64 -8.52
N THR A 58 8.53 -5.14 -7.34
CA THR A 58 7.26 -4.89 -6.64
C THR A 58 7.24 -3.47 -6.09
N LEU A 59 6.16 -2.73 -6.32
CA LEU A 59 5.96 -1.42 -5.70
C LEU A 59 5.71 -1.56 -4.19
N PHE A 60 6.57 -0.94 -3.38
CA PHE A 60 6.35 -0.77 -1.94
C PHE A 60 6.01 0.70 -1.66
N LEU A 61 4.85 0.95 -1.07
CA LEU A 61 4.37 2.29 -0.73
C LEU A 61 4.70 2.62 0.73
N PRO A 62 5.52 3.64 1.01
CA PRO A 62 5.76 4.07 2.39
C PRO A 62 4.55 4.84 2.92
N ASN A 63 4.19 4.58 4.17
CA ASN A 63 3.31 5.50 4.91
C ASN A 63 4.11 6.75 5.27
N THR A 64 3.49 7.92 5.12
CA THR A 64 4.12 9.21 5.38
C THR A 64 3.35 9.97 6.44
N LEU A 65 4.08 10.70 7.29
CA LEU A 65 3.55 11.64 8.26
C LEU A 65 4.09 13.03 7.94
N ALA A 66 3.23 14.04 8.02
CA ALA A 66 3.61 15.43 7.78
C ALA A 66 2.93 16.36 8.78
N VAL A 67 3.72 17.28 9.35
CA VAL A 67 3.20 18.40 10.15
C VAL A 67 2.88 19.56 9.21
N ILE A 68 1.63 20.03 9.24
CA ILE A 68 1.17 21.11 8.36
C ILE A 68 1.83 22.43 8.76
N LYS A 69 2.40 23.13 7.76
CA LYS A 69 2.97 24.46 7.94
C LYS A 69 1.92 25.44 8.46
N GLY A 70 2.20 26.07 9.61
CA GLY A 70 1.28 27.03 10.23
C GLY A 70 0.13 26.37 11.00
N ALA A 71 0.27 25.09 11.40
CA ALA A 71 -0.71 24.44 12.28
C ALA A 71 -1.00 25.30 13.53
N PRO A 72 -2.27 25.39 13.97
CA PRO A 72 -2.65 26.23 15.12
C PRO A 72 -2.01 25.77 16.43
N HIS A 73 -1.57 24.50 16.48
CA HIS A 73 -0.92 23.88 17.64
C HIS A 73 0.36 23.15 17.22
N PRO A 74 1.44 23.88 16.85
CA PRO A 74 2.62 23.27 16.23
C PRO A 74 3.32 22.28 17.15
N ARG A 75 3.49 22.62 18.43
CA ARG A 75 4.10 21.72 19.42
C ARG A 75 3.32 20.43 19.66
N ALA A 76 1.98 20.50 19.62
CA ALA A 76 1.14 19.32 19.78
C ALA A 76 1.18 18.43 18.53
N ALA A 77 1.24 19.04 17.34
CA ALA A 77 1.39 18.31 16.08
C ALA A 77 2.76 17.58 16.01
N GLU A 78 3.84 18.24 16.42
CA GLU A 78 5.17 17.63 16.54
C GLU A 78 5.17 16.48 17.55
N ALA A 79 4.63 16.69 18.76
CA ALA A 79 4.56 15.65 19.76
C ALA A 79 3.75 14.41 19.31
N LEU A 80 2.66 14.62 18.56
CA LEU A 80 1.89 13.53 17.98
C LEU A 80 2.68 12.80 16.88
N ALA A 81 3.39 13.53 16.01
CA ALA A 81 4.22 12.92 14.98
C ALA A 81 5.34 12.07 15.61
N ASP A 82 5.99 12.57 16.66
CA ASP A 82 7.02 11.82 17.41
C ASP A 82 6.45 10.54 18.05
N ASP A 83 5.26 10.61 18.64
CA ASP A 83 4.58 9.45 19.23
C ASP A 83 4.21 8.40 18.17
N LEU A 84 3.67 8.82 17.02
CA LEU A 84 3.31 7.92 15.93
C LEU A 84 4.53 7.25 15.27
N LEU A 85 5.71 7.88 15.35
CA LEU A 85 7.00 7.32 14.89
C LEU A 85 7.71 6.48 15.96
N SER A 86 7.11 6.32 17.14
CA SER A 86 7.67 5.51 18.20
C SER A 86 7.75 4.02 17.79
N PRO A 87 8.77 3.27 18.27
CA PRO A 87 8.83 1.83 18.07
C PRO A 87 7.57 1.10 18.54
N GLU A 88 6.95 1.58 19.61
CA GLU A 88 5.75 1.00 20.20
C GLU A 88 4.57 1.06 19.23
N VAL A 89 4.35 2.21 18.58
CA VAL A 89 3.30 2.40 17.58
C VAL A 89 3.59 1.62 16.30
N GLU A 90 4.81 1.70 15.76
CA GLU A 90 5.18 0.91 14.58
C GLU A 90 5.03 -0.60 14.81
N ALA A 91 5.41 -1.10 15.99
CA ALA A 91 5.24 -2.50 16.34
C ALA A 91 3.76 -2.88 16.49
N ALA A 92 2.90 -1.97 16.97
CA ALA A 92 1.46 -2.19 17.01
C ALA A 92 0.84 -2.26 15.60
N LEU A 93 1.23 -1.35 14.70
CA LEU A 93 0.79 -1.35 13.29
C LEU A 93 1.23 -2.60 12.52
N ALA A 94 2.41 -3.13 12.84
CA ALA A 94 2.93 -4.35 12.23
C ALA A 94 2.22 -5.61 12.69
N ARG A 95 1.87 -5.69 13.98
CA ARG A 95 1.08 -6.81 14.54
C ARG A 95 -0.41 -6.69 14.25
N GLY A 96 -0.89 -5.48 13.99
CA GLY A 96 -2.29 -5.19 13.76
C GLY A 96 -2.78 -5.65 12.38
N PRO A 97 -4.09 -5.48 12.11
CA PRO A 97 -4.70 -5.85 10.83
C PRO A 97 -4.11 -5.11 9.63
N SER A 98 -3.53 -3.92 9.85
CA SER A 98 -2.84 -3.15 8.82
C SER A 98 -1.55 -3.79 8.31
N ALA A 99 -1.00 -4.78 9.05
CA ALA A 99 0.17 -5.57 8.66
C ALA A 99 1.35 -4.73 8.11
N GLN A 100 1.54 -3.53 8.65
CA GLN A 100 2.50 -2.56 8.13
C GLN A 100 3.92 -3.05 8.33
N ILE A 101 4.83 -2.69 7.41
CA ILE A 101 6.23 -3.05 7.50
C ILE A 101 6.93 -2.00 8.38
N PRO A 102 7.48 -2.37 9.56
CA PRO A 102 8.23 -1.44 10.38
C PRO A 102 9.48 -0.92 9.65
N LEU A 103 9.76 0.37 9.82
CA LEU A 103 10.99 1.01 9.35
C LEU A 103 11.94 1.31 10.51
N ASN A 104 11.41 1.46 11.72
CA ASN A 104 12.21 1.74 12.90
C ASN A 104 13.06 0.52 13.29
N PRO A 105 14.40 0.65 13.36
CA PRO A 105 15.30 -0.48 13.60
C PRO A 105 15.18 -1.08 15.01
N ARG A 106 14.49 -0.39 15.94
CA ARG A 106 14.21 -0.90 17.28
C ARG A 106 13.01 -1.85 17.31
N VAL A 107 12.22 -1.94 16.24
CA VAL A 107 11.06 -2.83 16.16
C VAL A 107 11.50 -4.22 15.75
N THR A 108 11.18 -5.21 16.58
CA THR A 108 11.48 -6.63 16.34
C THR A 108 10.25 -7.44 15.91
N ALA A 109 9.09 -6.80 15.79
CA ALA A 109 7.88 -7.46 15.32
C ALA A 109 8.09 -8.02 13.91
N ALA A 110 7.80 -9.31 13.74
CA ALA A 110 7.90 -9.96 12.44
C ALA A 110 6.83 -9.39 11.50
N PRO A 111 7.19 -8.98 10.27
CA PRO A 111 6.22 -8.61 9.25
C PRO A 111 5.29 -9.78 8.94
N GLN A 112 4.00 -9.49 8.74
CA GLN A 112 3.01 -10.47 8.30
C GLN A 112 3.02 -10.67 6.78
N VAL A 113 3.76 -9.82 6.06
CA VAL A 113 3.79 -9.70 4.61
C VAL A 113 5.24 -9.73 4.12
N GLU A 114 5.44 -9.96 2.82
CA GLU A 114 6.78 -9.90 2.24
C GLU A 114 7.32 -8.47 2.29
N THR A 115 8.64 -8.32 2.33
CA THR A 115 9.31 -7.02 2.49
C THR A 115 10.32 -6.78 1.37
N PRO A 116 10.87 -5.57 1.24
CA PRO A 116 12.01 -5.32 0.33
C PRO A 116 13.25 -6.19 0.62
N ARG A 117 13.31 -6.90 1.75
CA ARG A 117 14.39 -7.86 2.06
C ARG A 117 14.17 -9.23 1.43
N THR A 118 12.93 -9.58 1.08
CA THR A 118 12.53 -10.90 0.57
C THR A 118 12.00 -10.86 -0.86
N VAL A 119 11.66 -9.66 -1.36
CA VAL A 119 11.16 -9.42 -2.72
C VAL A 119 11.95 -8.27 -3.34
N HIS A 120 12.26 -8.38 -4.64
CA HIS A 120 12.84 -7.28 -5.40
C HIS A 120 11.88 -6.08 -5.40
N ALA A 121 12.27 -5.02 -4.68
CA ALA A 121 11.52 -3.78 -4.66
C ALA A 121 11.77 -2.97 -5.94
N MET A 122 10.70 -2.36 -6.45
CA MET A 122 10.78 -1.39 -7.55
C MET A 122 11.62 -0.19 -7.10
N ASP A 123 12.54 0.24 -7.95
CA ASP A 123 13.26 1.51 -7.77
C ASP A 123 12.36 2.66 -8.24
N VAL A 124 11.82 3.43 -7.30
CA VAL A 124 10.79 4.44 -7.57
C VAL A 124 11.26 5.83 -7.16
N ASP A 125 11.28 6.74 -8.13
CA ASP A 125 11.32 8.18 -7.87
C ASP A 125 9.90 8.70 -7.65
N PHE A 126 9.50 8.78 -6.38
CA PHE A 126 8.16 9.26 -6.00
C PHE A 126 7.92 10.74 -6.36
N GLU A 127 8.96 11.57 -6.40
CA GLU A 127 8.82 12.98 -6.81
C GLU A 127 8.56 13.08 -8.32
N ALA A 128 9.29 12.31 -9.13
CA ALA A 128 9.03 12.22 -10.55
C ALA A 128 7.64 11.64 -10.83
N ALA A 129 7.22 10.61 -10.10
CA ALA A 129 5.88 10.03 -10.21
C ALA A 129 4.79 11.07 -9.89
N ALA A 130 4.96 11.85 -8.82
CA ALA A 130 4.00 12.89 -8.43
C ALA A 130 3.83 13.97 -9.51
N LYS A 131 4.90 14.35 -10.21
CA LYS A 131 4.85 15.32 -11.33
C LYS A 131 4.01 14.84 -12.52
N LEU A 132 3.72 13.54 -12.61
CA LEU A 132 2.91 12.95 -13.68
C LEU A 132 1.43 12.84 -13.31
N TRP A 133 1.02 13.21 -12.09
CA TRP A 133 -0.31 12.99 -11.54
C TRP A 133 -1.43 13.43 -12.49
N ASP A 134 -1.46 14.71 -12.87
CA ASP A 134 -2.56 15.25 -13.71
C ASP A 134 -2.67 14.53 -15.06
N ARG A 135 -1.52 14.22 -15.67
CA ARG A 135 -1.48 13.51 -16.95
C ARG A 135 -2.02 12.09 -16.82
N VAL A 136 -1.59 11.35 -15.80
CA VAL A 136 -1.98 9.95 -15.59
C VAL A 136 -3.44 9.87 -15.14
N ALA A 137 -3.89 10.76 -14.26
CA ALA A 137 -5.29 10.82 -13.82
C ALA A 137 -6.24 11.10 -15.00
N ALA A 138 -5.90 12.08 -15.86
CA ALA A 138 -6.68 12.36 -17.06
C ALA A 138 -6.72 11.17 -18.03
N PHE A 139 -5.57 10.51 -18.25
CA PHE A 139 -5.50 9.30 -19.05
C PHE A 139 -6.41 8.21 -18.49
N LEU A 140 -6.31 7.89 -17.19
CA LEU A 140 -7.11 6.84 -16.55
C LEU A 140 -8.61 7.13 -16.64
N ALA A 141 -9.03 8.39 -16.41
CA ALA A 141 -10.42 8.79 -16.57
C ALA A 141 -10.91 8.63 -18.01
N SER A 142 -10.14 9.12 -18.99
CA SER A 142 -10.50 9.02 -20.41
C SER A 142 -10.56 7.58 -20.90
N GLU A 143 -9.69 6.72 -20.35
CA GLU A 143 -9.53 5.36 -20.82
C GLU A 143 -10.55 4.44 -20.13
N PHE A 144 -10.80 4.59 -18.83
CA PHE A 144 -11.56 3.58 -18.07
C PHE A 144 -12.89 4.07 -17.47
N ALA A 145 -13.24 5.35 -17.56
CA ALA A 145 -14.52 5.87 -17.05
C ALA A 145 -15.63 6.00 -18.12
N GLY A 146 -15.34 5.59 -19.36
CA GLY A 146 -16.28 5.61 -20.50
C GLY A 146 -17.01 4.29 -20.71
#